data_AF-A0A1B8Y3I0-F1
#
_entry.id   AF-A0A1B8Y3I0-F1
#
_cell.length_a   1.000
_cell.length_b   1.000
_cell.length_c   1.000
_cell.angle_alpha   90.00
_cell.angle_beta   90.00
_cell.angle_gamma   90.00
#
_symmetry.space_group_name_H-M   'P 1'
#
loop_
_entity.id
_entity.type
_entity.pdbx_description
1 polymer ?
#
loop_
_entity_poly.entity_id
_entity_poly.type
_entity_poly.pdbx_seq_one_letter_code
_entity_poly.pdbx_strand_id
1 'polypeptide(L)'
;ADKRDAQGNNAVTGFEDLLQKQLKGKQMQKEMAEFIRERIRIEEEYAKNLAKLSQSSLACQEEGTLGEAWAQVKKSLADESEVHLKFSSKLQSEVEKPLLSFRENFKKDMKKFDHHISDLRKQLASRYAAVEKARKGLAERQKDLEVKTQQLEIKLSNKTEEDIKKARRKSTQAGDDLMRCVDLYNQAQSKWFEEMVTTTL
;
A
#
# COMPACT_ATOMS: atom_id res chain seq x y z
N ALA A 1 -6.34 13.57 13.05
CA ALA A 1 -7.73 13.21 12.77
C ALA A 1 -7.85 13.02 11.26
N ASP A 2 -8.35 11.87 10.82
CA ASP A 2 -8.57 11.62 9.39
C ASP A 2 -9.54 12.69 8.85
N LYS A 3 -9.11 13.42 7.81
CA LYS A 3 -9.85 14.52 7.21
C LYS A 3 -11.06 13.97 6.45
N ARG A 4 -12.24 13.92 7.07
CA ARG A 4 -13.48 13.68 6.31
C ARG A 4 -13.56 14.72 5.20
N ASP A 5 -13.81 14.28 3.97
CA ASP A 5 -14.06 15.19 2.87
C ASP A 5 -15.39 15.94 3.09
N ALA A 6 -15.62 16.99 2.31
CA ALA A 6 -16.81 17.85 2.42
C ALA A 6 -18.13 17.08 2.17
N GLN A 7 -18.06 15.84 1.67
CA GLN A 7 -19.20 14.98 1.38
C GLN A 7 -19.43 13.89 2.44
N GLY A 8 -18.62 13.82 3.50
CA GLY A 8 -18.80 12.84 4.58
C GLY A 8 -18.43 11.40 4.22
N ASN A 9 -17.69 11.21 3.12
CA ASN A 9 -17.10 9.91 2.80
C ASN A 9 -15.87 9.67 3.67
N ASN A 10 -15.51 8.39 3.83
CA ASN A 10 -14.28 8.01 4.53
C ASN A 10 -13.10 8.69 3.85
N ALA A 11 -12.44 9.57 4.60
CA ALA A 11 -11.18 10.17 4.24
C ALA A 11 -10.20 9.09 3.78
N VAL A 12 -9.67 9.20 2.56
CA VAL A 12 -8.54 8.36 2.14
C VAL A 12 -7.42 8.59 3.16
N THR A 13 -7.01 7.53 3.84
CA THR A 13 -5.95 7.64 4.85
C THR A 13 -4.61 7.90 4.16
N GLY A 14 -3.67 8.58 4.84
CA GLY A 14 -2.33 8.77 4.26
C GLY A 14 -1.62 7.44 3.92
N PHE A 15 -2.00 6.34 4.57
CA PHE A 15 -1.51 5.00 4.24
C PHE A 15 -2.08 4.49 2.91
N GLU A 16 -3.36 4.75 2.61
CA GLU A 16 -3.95 4.40 1.31
C GLU A 16 -3.27 5.13 0.15
N ASP A 17 -2.89 6.40 0.32
CA ASP A 17 -2.12 7.13 -0.69
C ASP A 17 -0.76 6.44 -0.99
N LEU A 18 -0.05 6.02 0.06
CA LEU A 18 1.19 5.27 -0.07
C LEU A 18 0.97 3.92 -0.75
N LEU A 19 -0.09 3.19 -0.38
CA LEU A 19 -0.47 1.92 -0.99
C LEU A 19 -0.76 2.08 -2.49
N GLN A 20 -1.54 3.10 -2.87
CA GLN A 20 -1.84 3.40 -4.27
C GLN A 20 -0.58 3.77 -5.03
N LYS A 21 0.33 4.55 -4.43
CA LYS A 21 1.62 4.88 -5.04
C LYS A 21 2.45 3.63 -5.31
N GLN A 22 2.50 2.71 -4.36
CA GLN A 22 3.20 1.43 -4.48
C GLN A 22 2.60 0.56 -5.60
N LEU A 23 1.27 0.40 -5.64
CA LEU A 23 0.56 -0.32 -6.69
C LEU A 23 0.76 0.29 -8.07
N LYS A 24 0.73 1.63 -8.18
CA LYS A 24 1.05 2.36 -9.40
C LYS A 24 2.50 2.09 -9.84
N GLY A 25 3.45 2.03 -8.91
CA GLY A 25 4.84 1.65 -9.21
C GLY A 25 4.94 0.29 -9.90
N LYS A 26 4.25 -0.73 -9.37
CA LYS A 26 4.20 -2.06 -10.00
C LYS A 26 3.52 -2.05 -11.37
N GLN A 27 2.52 -1.20 -11.56
CA GLN A 27 1.86 -1.02 -12.86
C GLN A 27 2.81 -0.37 -13.89
N MET A 28 3.53 0.70 -13.52
CA MET A 28 4.52 1.33 -14.40
C MET A 28 5.64 0.37 -14.80
N GLN A 29 6.11 -0.45 -13.86
CA GLN A 29 7.08 -1.51 -14.14
C GLN A 29 6.57 -2.51 -15.19
N LYS A 30 5.29 -2.88 -15.13
CA LYS A 30 4.66 -3.75 -16.12
C LYS A 30 4.59 -3.09 -17.50
N GLU A 31 4.18 -1.82 -17.55
CA GLU A 31 4.13 -1.05 -18.80
C GLU A 31 5.52 -0.86 -19.43
N MET A 32 6.56 -0.66 -18.62
CA MET A 32 7.94 -0.65 -19.09
C MET A 32 8.35 -1.99 -19.71
N ALA A 33 7.98 -3.11 -19.11
CA ALA A 33 8.25 -4.43 -19.69
C ALA A 33 7.49 -4.65 -21.01
N GLU A 34 6.24 -4.20 -21.10
CA GLU A 34 5.45 -4.23 -22.33
C GLU A 34 6.09 -3.39 -23.44
N PHE A 35 6.63 -2.21 -23.11
CA PHE A 35 7.40 -1.40 -24.07
C PHE A 35 8.66 -2.13 -24.58
N ILE A 36 9.43 -2.77 -23.68
CA ILE A 36 10.61 -3.56 -24.07
C ILE A 36 10.21 -4.75 -24.95
N ARG A 37 9.06 -5.38 -24.69
CA ARG A 37 8.52 -6.45 -25.55
C ARG A 37 8.23 -5.98 -26.97
N GLU A 38 7.64 -4.80 -27.14
CA GLU A 38 7.43 -4.24 -28.49
C GLU A 38 8.77 -3.92 -29.16
N ARG A 39 9.75 -3.41 -28.42
CA ARG A 39 11.11 -3.23 -28.96
C ARG A 39 11.73 -4.55 -29.40
N ILE A 40 11.60 -5.63 -28.62
CA ILE A 40 12.08 -6.97 -28.98
C ILE A 40 11.45 -7.43 -30.31
N ARG A 41 10.14 -7.27 -30.49
CA ARG A 41 9.46 -7.66 -31.73
C ARG A 41 9.98 -6.89 -32.96
N ILE A 42 10.23 -5.59 -32.80
CA ILE A 42 10.81 -4.75 -33.86
C ILE A 42 12.20 -5.29 -34.25
N GLU A 43 13.04 -5.61 -33.28
CA GLU A 43 14.38 -6.17 -33.52
C GLU A 43 14.32 -7.55 -34.19
N GLU A 44 13.39 -8.41 -33.77
CA GLU A 44 13.18 -9.73 -34.37
C GLU A 44 12.71 -9.63 -35.83
N GLU A 45 11.78 -8.72 -36.13
CA GLU A 45 11.33 -8.49 -37.50
C GLU A 45 12.44 -7.89 -38.38
N TYR A 46 13.22 -6.94 -37.84
CA TYR A 46 14.36 -6.37 -38.53
C TYR A 46 15.42 -7.43 -38.86
N ALA A 47 15.82 -8.24 -37.87
CA ALA A 47 16.73 -9.36 -38.06
C ALA A 47 16.21 -10.36 -39.11
N LYS A 48 14.92 -10.70 -39.05
CA LYS A 48 14.28 -11.61 -40.03
C LYS A 48 14.36 -11.06 -41.46
N ASN A 49 14.14 -9.76 -41.64
CA ASN A 49 14.21 -9.13 -42.96
C ASN A 49 15.65 -9.09 -43.49
N LEU A 50 16.64 -8.80 -42.64
CA LEU A 50 18.06 -8.89 -43.00
C LEU A 50 18.47 -10.31 -43.40
N ALA A 51 18.06 -11.32 -42.62
CA ALA A 51 18.32 -12.73 -42.94
C ALA A 51 17.72 -13.10 -44.30
N LYS A 52 16.47 -12.72 -44.57
CA LYS A 52 15.81 -12.98 -45.85
C LYS A 52 16.56 -12.30 -47.01
N LEU A 53 16.97 -11.03 -46.84
CA LEU A 53 17.68 -10.29 -47.89
C LEU A 53 19.08 -10.86 -48.16
N SER A 54 19.78 -11.34 -47.12
CA SER A 54 21.10 -11.98 -47.25
C SER A 54 21.10 -13.18 -48.22
N GLN A 55 19.96 -13.87 -48.35
CA GLN A 55 19.77 -15.04 -49.21
C GLN A 55 19.29 -14.69 -50.63
N SER A 56 19.25 -13.41 -50.98
CA SER A 56 18.82 -12.96 -52.29
C SER A 56 19.77 -13.42 -53.41
N SER A 57 19.19 -13.84 -54.54
CA SER A 57 19.92 -14.23 -55.76
C SER A 57 20.34 -13.03 -56.61
N LEU A 58 20.09 -11.80 -56.19
CA LEU A 58 20.46 -10.60 -56.92
C LEU A 58 21.98 -10.53 -57.15
N ALA A 59 22.36 -10.27 -58.40
CA ALA A 59 23.75 -10.19 -58.87
C ALA A 59 24.63 -11.38 -58.43
N CYS A 60 24.06 -12.58 -58.30
CA CYS A 60 24.83 -13.79 -57.95
C CYS A 60 25.74 -14.31 -59.08
N GLN A 61 25.58 -13.78 -60.28
CA GLN A 61 26.39 -14.10 -61.46
C GLN A 61 27.60 -13.18 -61.63
N GLU A 62 27.80 -12.20 -60.74
CA GLU A 62 29.01 -11.36 -60.78
C GLU A 62 30.24 -12.21 -60.42
N GLU A 63 31.32 -12.06 -61.16
CA GLU A 63 32.51 -12.91 -61.07
C GLU A 63 33.75 -12.12 -60.61
N GLY A 64 34.85 -12.85 -60.39
CA GLY A 64 36.12 -12.28 -59.95
C GLY A 64 36.04 -11.60 -58.58
N THR A 65 36.99 -10.70 -58.31
CA THR A 65 37.11 -10.03 -57.01
C THR A 65 35.90 -9.14 -56.69
N LEU A 66 35.19 -8.64 -57.69
CA LEU A 66 33.95 -7.88 -57.49
C LEU A 66 32.81 -8.81 -57.03
N GLY A 67 32.67 -9.98 -57.65
CA GLY A 67 31.71 -11.00 -57.22
C GLY A 67 31.97 -11.50 -55.80
N GLU A 68 33.23 -11.73 -55.44
CA GLU A 68 33.64 -12.07 -54.08
C GLU A 68 33.27 -10.97 -53.07
N ALA A 69 33.55 -9.71 -53.40
CA ALA A 69 33.18 -8.58 -52.56
C ALA A 69 31.65 -8.46 -52.40
N TRP A 70 30.89 -8.67 -53.47
CA TRP A 70 29.42 -8.67 -53.43
C TRP A 70 28.85 -9.82 -52.57
N ALA A 71 29.42 -11.02 -52.69
CA ALA A 71 29.07 -12.14 -51.83
C ALA A 71 29.33 -11.83 -50.35
N GLN A 72 30.43 -11.14 -50.06
CA GLN A 72 30.76 -10.72 -48.71
C GLN A 72 29.78 -9.66 -48.16
N VAL A 73 29.27 -8.74 -48.99
CA VAL A 73 28.19 -7.81 -48.60
C VAL A 73 26.92 -8.58 -48.24
N LYS A 74 26.51 -9.58 -49.02
CA LYS A 74 25.35 -10.41 -48.66
C LYS A 74 25.57 -11.18 -47.36
N LYS A 75 26.79 -11.68 -47.13
CA LYS A 75 27.15 -12.34 -45.86
C LYS A 75 27.10 -11.38 -44.67
N SER A 76 27.56 -10.13 -44.82
CA SER A 76 27.51 -9.17 -43.71
C SER A 76 26.08 -8.87 -43.26
N LEU A 77 25.09 -8.90 -44.16
CA LEU A 77 23.67 -8.81 -43.79
C LEU A 77 23.20 -10.00 -42.92
N ALA A 78 23.71 -11.21 -43.17
CA ALA A 78 23.43 -12.37 -42.32
C ALA A 78 24.08 -12.22 -40.94
N ASP A 79 25.32 -11.72 -40.89
CA ASP A 79 26.03 -11.45 -39.63
C ASP A 79 25.30 -10.34 -38.82
N GLU A 80 24.83 -9.28 -39.48
CA GLU A 80 24.00 -8.22 -38.86
C GLU A 80 22.69 -8.78 -38.31
N SER A 81 22.01 -9.65 -39.06
CA SER A 81 20.81 -10.35 -38.59
C SER A 81 21.06 -11.10 -37.29
N GLU A 82 22.18 -11.85 -37.20
CA GLU A 82 22.54 -12.60 -36.00
C GLU A 82 22.82 -11.68 -34.80
N VAL A 83 23.48 -10.53 -35.03
CA VAL A 83 23.73 -9.52 -33.99
C VAL A 83 22.41 -8.99 -33.42
N HIS A 84 21.47 -8.61 -34.27
CA HIS A 84 20.17 -8.09 -33.84
C HIS A 84 19.32 -9.14 -33.12
N LEU A 85 19.36 -10.40 -33.56
CA LEU A 85 18.66 -11.50 -32.88
C LEU A 85 19.26 -11.82 -31.50
N LYS A 86 20.60 -11.76 -31.37
CA LYS A 86 21.25 -11.88 -30.05
C LYS A 86 20.90 -10.71 -29.14
N PHE A 87 20.82 -9.51 -29.69
CA PHE A 87 20.41 -8.31 -28.95
C PHE A 87 18.97 -8.43 -28.44
N SER A 88 18.01 -8.85 -29.28
CA SER A 88 16.62 -9.05 -28.86
C SER A 88 16.50 -10.11 -27.75
N SER A 89 17.27 -11.19 -27.85
CA SER A 89 17.36 -12.24 -26.83
C SER A 89 17.87 -11.69 -25.49
N LYS A 90 18.88 -10.82 -25.51
CA LYS A 90 19.40 -10.15 -24.30
C LYS A 90 18.41 -9.16 -23.72
N LEU A 91 17.71 -8.37 -24.54
CA LEU A 91 16.62 -7.50 -24.05
C LEU A 91 15.56 -8.32 -23.32
N GLN A 92 15.20 -9.50 -23.84
CA GLN A 92 14.24 -10.37 -23.20
C GLN A 92 14.75 -10.91 -21.85
N SER A 93 15.96 -11.46 -21.81
CA SER A 93 16.49 -12.14 -20.62
C SER A 93 17.00 -11.19 -19.54
N GLU A 94 17.64 -10.09 -19.92
CA GLU A 94 18.33 -9.17 -19.01
C GLU A 94 17.51 -7.92 -18.67
N VAL A 95 16.43 -7.62 -19.42
CA VAL A 95 15.60 -6.43 -19.20
C VAL A 95 14.12 -6.78 -18.96
N GLU A 96 13.44 -7.40 -19.94
CA GLU A 96 12.00 -7.67 -19.85
C GLU A 96 11.65 -8.63 -18.69
N LYS A 97 12.34 -9.78 -18.61
CA LYS A 97 12.09 -10.78 -17.56
C LYS A 97 12.38 -10.25 -16.15
N PRO A 98 13.50 -9.54 -15.89
CA PRO A 98 13.73 -8.89 -14.60
C PRO A 98 12.65 -7.87 -14.25
N LEU A 99 12.20 -7.06 -15.21
CA LEU A 99 11.08 -6.14 -15.00
C LEU A 99 9.77 -6.86 -14.67
N LEU A 100 9.48 -8.04 -15.22
CA LEU A 100 8.24 -8.75 -14.87
C LEU A 100 8.32 -9.46 -13.50
N SER A 101 9.43 -10.15 -13.26
CA SER A 101 9.64 -11.00 -12.08
C SER A 101 10.01 -10.23 -10.81
N PHE A 102 10.43 -8.96 -10.91
CA PHE A 102 10.72 -8.17 -9.71
C PHE A 102 9.49 -8.05 -8.81
N ARG A 103 9.58 -8.63 -7.61
CA ARG A 103 8.52 -8.71 -6.58
C ARG A 103 7.20 -9.31 -7.09
N GLU A 104 7.20 -10.59 -7.48
CA GLU A 104 5.98 -11.26 -7.98
C GLU A 104 4.82 -11.26 -6.96
N ASN A 105 5.13 -11.45 -5.68
CA ASN A 105 4.13 -11.47 -4.60
C ASN A 105 3.66 -10.08 -4.14
N PHE A 106 4.13 -9.00 -4.78
CA PHE A 106 3.91 -7.62 -4.33
C PHE A 106 2.44 -7.27 -4.06
N LYS A 107 1.52 -7.63 -4.97
CA LYS A 107 0.09 -7.33 -4.80
C LYS A 107 -0.51 -8.04 -3.57
N LYS A 108 -0.02 -9.25 -3.26
CA LYS A 108 -0.46 -10.01 -2.08
C LYS A 108 0.07 -9.37 -0.80
N ASP A 109 1.34 -8.96 -0.80
CA ASP A 109 1.96 -8.27 0.33
C ASP A 109 1.28 -6.93 0.62
N MET A 110 1.01 -6.13 -0.41
CA MET A 110 0.28 -4.86 -0.30
C MET A 110 -1.11 -5.05 0.33
N LYS A 111 -1.87 -6.08 -0.08
CA LYS A 111 -3.16 -6.41 0.54
C LYS A 111 -3.02 -6.84 2.01
N LYS A 112 -1.95 -7.57 2.35
CA LYS A 112 -1.68 -7.98 3.72
C LYS A 112 -1.41 -6.77 4.61
N PHE A 113 -0.61 -5.80 4.14
CA PHE A 113 -0.32 -4.58 4.87
C PHE A 113 -1.57 -3.70 5.04
N ASP A 114 -2.35 -3.53 3.97
CA ASP A 114 -3.63 -2.82 4.01
C ASP A 114 -4.58 -3.40 5.07
N HIS A 115 -4.79 -4.71 5.03
CA HIS A 115 -5.62 -5.39 6.02
C HIS A 115 -5.09 -5.21 7.45
N HIS A 116 -3.78 -5.36 7.65
CA HIS A 116 -3.16 -5.24 8.97
C HIS A 116 -3.35 -3.85 9.58
N ILE A 117 -3.04 -2.81 8.81
CA ILE A 117 -3.18 -1.40 9.24
C ILE A 117 -4.65 -1.02 9.44
N SER A 118 -5.54 -1.48 8.55
CA SER A 118 -6.99 -1.29 8.67
C SER A 118 -7.53 -1.87 9.98
N ASP A 119 -7.08 -3.06 10.37
CA ASP A 119 -7.53 -3.71 11.59
C ASP A 119 -7.02 -3.02 12.86
N LEU A 120 -5.78 -2.51 12.86
CA LEU A 120 -5.27 -1.66 13.94
C LEU A 120 -6.07 -0.36 14.06
N ARG A 121 -6.44 0.26 12.93
CA ARG A 121 -7.32 1.43 12.92
C ARG A 121 -8.71 1.14 13.48
N LYS A 122 -9.33 0.01 13.12
CA LYS A 122 -10.62 -0.42 13.69
C LYS A 122 -10.53 -0.63 15.20
N GLN A 123 -9.44 -1.26 15.68
CA GLN A 123 -9.21 -1.43 17.11
C GLN A 123 -9.08 -0.08 17.82
N LEU A 124 -8.31 0.86 17.26
CA LEU A 124 -8.17 2.21 17.81
C LEU A 124 -9.52 2.95 17.87
N ALA A 125 -10.33 2.89 16.81
CA ALA A 125 -11.67 3.48 16.77
C ALA A 125 -12.60 2.86 17.83
N SER A 126 -12.53 1.54 18.03
CA SER A 126 -13.28 0.85 19.09
C SER A 126 -12.85 1.31 20.49
N ARG A 127 -11.55 1.47 20.74
CA ARG A 127 -11.04 2.01 22.02
C ARG A 127 -11.48 3.45 22.24
N TYR A 128 -11.44 4.28 21.21
CA TYR A 128 -11.94 5.65 21.27
C TYR A 128 -13.43 5.70 21.65
N ALA A 129 -14.26 4.86 21.02
CA ALA A 129 -15.68 4.77 21.37
C ALA A 129 -15.92 4.33 22.83
N ALA A 130 -15.07 3.43 23.36
CA ALA A 130 -15.13 3.01 24.76
C ALA A 130 -14.74 4.15 25.73
N VAL A 131 -13.73 4.95 25.38
CA VAL A 131 -13.33 6.15 26.14
C VAL A 131 -14.48 7.15 26.18
N GLU A 132 -15.10 7.46 25.04
CA GLU A 132 -16.22 8.40 24.98
C GLU A 132 -17.43 7.91 25.80
N LYS A 133 -17.73 6.61 25.75
CA LYS A 133 -18.78 6.00 26.58
C LYS A 133 -18.46 6.10 28.07
N ALA A 134 -17.23 5.79 28.48
CA ALA A 134 -16.81 5.89 29.88
C ALA A 134 -16.82 7.34 30.38
N ARG A 135 -16.39 8.29 29.54
CA ARG A 135 -16.42 9.72 29.83
C ARG A 135 -17.85 10.22 30.06
N LYS A 136 -18.79 9.83 29.19
CA LYS A 136 -20.21 10.14 29.37
C LYS A 136 -20.77 9.51 30.67
N GLY A 137 -20.42 8.25 30.93
CA GLY A 137 -20.81 7.56 32.15
C GLY A 137 -20.29 8.24 33.42
N LEU A 138 -19.05 8.71 33.43
CA LEU A 138 -18.49 9.49 34.53
C LEU A 138 -19.25 10.80 34.74
N ALA A 139 -19.52 11.56 33.66
CA ALA A 139 -20.26 12.81 33.75
C ALA A 139 -21.68 12.61 34.35
N GLU A 140 -22.37 11.53 33.96
CA GLU A 140 -23.67 11.16 34.55
C GLU A 140 -23.57 10.84 36.05
N ARG A 141 -22.52 10.13 36.49
CA ARG A 141 -22.31 9.80 37.92
C ARG A 141 -21.86 10.99 38.75
N GLN A 142 -21.10 11.91 38.18
CA GLN A 142 -20.74 13.17 38.84
C GLN A 142 -21.98 14.04 39.05
N LYS A 143 -22.86 14.14 38.05
CA LYS A 143 -24.14 14.85 38.18
C LYS A 143 -25.06 14.23 39.23
N ASP A 144 -25.17 12.90 39.29
CA ASP A 144 -25.95 12.21 40.35
C ASP A 144 -25.40 12.51 41.76
N LEU A 145 -24.08 12.49 41.92
CA LEU A 145 -23.42 12.84 43.18
C LEU A 145 -23.69 14.30 43.58
N GLU A 146 -23.62 15.24 42.64
CA GLU A 146 -23.89 16.66 42.88
C GLU A 146 -25.33 16.87 43.34
N VAL A 147 -26.32 16.30 42.64
CA VAL A 147 -27.74 16.39 43.01
C VAL A 147 -27.99 15.82 44.41
N LYS A 148 -27.41 14.67 44.74
CA LYS A 148 -27.55 14.07 46.06
C LYS A 148 -26.89 14.89 47.16
N THR A 149 -25.78 15.55 46.85
CA THR A 149 -25.11 16.46 47.79
C THR A 149 -25.99 17.69 48.09
N GLN A 150 -26.60 18.29 47.06
CA GLN A 150 -27.57 19.37 47.23
C GLN A 150 -28.80 18.95 48.05
N GLN A 151 -29.27 17.71 47.91
CA GLN A 151 -30.39 17.20 48.73
C GLN A 151 -30.07 17.13 50.23
N LEU A 152 -28.80 16.88 50.61
CA LEU A 152 -28.37 16.89 52.01
C LEU A 152 -28.47 18.28 52.63
N GLU A 153 -28.15 19.33 51.86
CA GLU A 153 -28.25 20.74 52.28
C GLU A 153 -29.70 21.15 52.59
N ILE A 154 -30.67 20.54 51.89
CA ILE A 154 -32.10 20.80 52.08
C ILE A 154 -32.69 19.95 53.21
N LYS A 155 -32.28 18.68 53.34
CA LYS A 155 -32.83 17.75 54.34
C LYS A 155 -31.77 16.75 54.84
N LEU A 156 -31.27 17.02 56.04
CA LEU A 156 -30.37 16.14 56.78
C LEU A 156 -31.11 14.87 57.25
N SER A 157 -30.64 13.71 56.78
CA SER A 157 -31.11 12.40 57.19
C SER A 157 -30.02 11.36 56.95
N ASN A 158 -29.91 10.38 57.85
CA ASN A 158 -28.97 9.25 57.71
C ASN A 158 -29.12 8.51 56.37
N LYS A 159 -30.33 8.50 55.79
CA LYS A 159 -30.56 7.92 54.46
C LYS A 159 -29.87 8.72 53.35
N THR A 160 -29.93 10.05 53.41
CA THR A 160 -29.29 10.94 52.43
C THR A 160 -27.77 10.81 52.48
N GLU A 161 -27.19 10.67 53.67
CA GLU A 161 -25.74 10.44 53.84
C GLU A 161 -25.27 9.12 53.22
N GLU A 162 -26.00 8.02 53.44
CA GLU A 162 -25.68 6.73 52.82
C GLU A 162 -25.84 6.76 51.28
N ASP A 163 -26.85 7.47 50.77
CA ASP A 163 -27.04 7.65 49.32
C ASP A 163 -25.91 8.45 48.67
N ILE A 164 -25.35 9.46 49.35
CA ILE A 164 -24.17 10.21 48.92
C ILE A 164 -22.94 9.31 48.92
N LYS A 165 -22.71 8.54 49.99
CA LYS A 165 -21.58 7.60 50.07
C LYS A 165 -21.62 6.58 48.92
N LYS A 166 -22.81 6.07 48.59
CA LYS A 166 -23.02 5.18 47.44
C LYS A 166 -22.77 5.87 46.09
N ALA A 167 -23.27 7.09 45.90
CA ALA A 167 -23.04 7.86 44.69
C ALA A 167 -21.56 8.22 44.49
N ARG A 168 -20.87 8.59 45.57
CA ARG A 168 -19.42 8.86 45.57
C ARG A 168 -18.64 7.64 45.12
N ARG A 169 -18.88 6.46 45.72
CA ARG A 169 -18.26 5.19 45.29
C ARG A 169 -18.49 4.90 43.81
N LYS A 170 -19.72 5.12 43.32
CA LYS A 170 -20.07 4.93 41.90
C LYS A 170 -19.38 5.92 40.96
N SER A 171 -19.16 7.16 41.40
CA SER A 171 -18.43 8.18 40.65
C SER A 171 -16.94 7.85 40.58
N THR A 172 -16.33 7.48 41.71
CA THR A 172 -14.94 7.00 41.77
C THR A 172 -14.74 5.80 40.84
N GLN A 173 -15.60 4.78 40.91
CA GLN A 173 -15.52 3.61 40.03
C GLN A 173 -15.62 3.97 38.54
N ALA A 174 -16.48 4.93 38.18
CA ALA A 174 -16.58 5.40 36.79
C ALA A 174 -15.33 6.16 36.34
N GLY A 175 -14.64 6.84 37.28
CA GLY A 175 -13.33 7.45 37.06
C GLY A 175 -12.26 6.40 36.78
N ASP A 176 -12.19 5.35 37.60
CA ASP A 176 -11.26 4.24 37.40
C ASP A 176 -11.50 3.52 36.06
N ASP A 177 -12.77 3.33 35.68
CA ASP A 177 -13.14 2.78 34.38
C ASP A 177 -12.71 3.66 33.20
N LEU A 178 -12.87 4.99 33.32
CA LEU A 178 -12.38 5.93 32.30
C LEU A 178 -10.87 5.87 32.18
N MET A 179 -10.14 5.86 33.31
CA MET A 179 -8.68 5.75 33.33
C MET A 179 -8.21 4.48 32.60
N ARG A 180 -8.82 3.33 32.91
CA ARG A 180 -8.55 2.06 32.22
C ARG A 180 -8.87 2.12 30.71
N CYS A 181 -9.96 2.74 30.32
CA CYS A 181 -10.31 2.91 28.90
C CYS A 181 -9.28 3.78 28.16
N VAL A 182 -8.80 4.85 28.79
CA VAL A 182 -7.77 5.75 28.24
C VAL A 182 -6.44 5.01 28.09
N ASP A 183 -6.03 4.22 29.08
CA ASP A 183 -4.80 3.42 29.00
C ASP A 183 -4.83 2.44 27.82
N LEU A 184 -5.95 1.73 27.64
CA LEU A 184 -6.13 0.81 26.51
C LEU A 184 -6.18 1.53 25.15
N TYR A 185 -6.74 2.75 25.10
CA TYR A 185 -6.69 3.59 23.91
C TYR A 185 -5.25 3.99 23.57
N ASN A 186 -4.48 4.47 24.56
CA ASN A 186 -3.09 4.86 24.37
C ASN A 186 -2.23 3.68 23.91
N GLN A 187 -2.41 2.49 24.50
CA GLN A 187 -1.72 1.27 24.05
C GLN A 187 -2.06 0.91 22.60
N ALA A 188 -3.33 0.96 22.21
CA ALA A 188 -3.75 0.72 20.83
C ALA A 188 -3.18 1.77 19.86
N GLN A 189 -3.11 3.03 20.30
CA GLN A 189 -2.54 4.13 19.52
C GLN A 189 -1.05 3.96 19.29
N SER A 190 -0.28 3.64 20.34
CA SER A 190 1.16 3.36 20.25
C SER A 190 1.43 2.20 19.30
N LYS A 191 0.70 1.10 19.44
CA LYS A 191 0.83 -0.06 18.54
C LYS A 191 0.54 0.31 17.09
N TRP A 192 -0.57 1.03 16.83
CA TRP A 192 -0.88 1.50 15.48
C TRP A 192 0.22 2.42 14.93
N PHE A 193 0.76 3.30 15.75
CA PHE A 193 1.82 4.24 15.35
C PHE A 193 3.12 3.51 14.99
N GLU A 194 3.59 2.61 15.85
CA GLU A 194 4.82 1.84 15.61
C GLU A 194 4.71 1.00 14.33
N GLU A 195 3.61 0.26 14.15
CA GLU A 195 3.38 -0.55 12.95
C GLU A 195 3.22 0.30 11.69
N MET A 196 2.62 1.50 11.80
CA MET A 196 2.53 2.43 10.67
C MET A 196 3.92 2.91 10.24
N VAL A 197 4.81 3.21 11.19
CA VAL A 197 6.18 3.65 10.90
C VAL A 197 6.98 2.52 10.26
N THR A 198 6.90 1.30 10.77
CA THR A 198 7.69 0.16 10.24
C THR A 198 7.17 -0.39 8.92
N THR A 199 5.85 -0.36 8.68
CA THR A 199 5.24 -0.89 7.45
C THR A 199 5.39 0.06 6.25
N THR A 200 5.70 1.34 6.49
CA THR A 200 5.87 2.36 5.45
C THR A 200 7.32 2.64 5.04
N LEU A 201 8.30 2.06 5.75
CA LEU A 201 9.72 2.04 5.40
C LEU A 201 10.03 0.91 4.40
#